data_AF-A0A7X3HWP8-F1
#
_entry.id   AF-A0A7X3HWP8-F1
#
_cell.length_a   1.000
_cell.length_b   1.000
_cell.length_c   1.000
_cell.angle_alpha   90.00
_cell.angle_beta   90.00
_cell.angle_gamma   90.00
#
_symmetry.space_group_name_H-M   'P 1'
#
loop_
_entity.id
_entity.type
_entity.pdbx_description
1 polymer ?
#
loop_
_entity_poly.entity_id
_entity_poly.type
_entity_poly.pdbx_seq_one_letter_code
_entity_poly.pdbx_strand_id
1 'polypeptide(L)'
;MSKLQQVLNEPGSTPLWVVFWLYGVVVSHVLFGLILVAFNTVDTALFGLMLLSFVAYTAFVLNAVWRNAQNVGEQMYGQIARYLTVAWSINAVLVSGFLFLSHLNAVVTPLPSIF
;
A
#
# COMPACT_ATOMS: atom_id res chain seq x y z
N MET A 1 28.29 0.87 -10.48
CA MET A 1 26.92 0.97 -9.92
C MET A 1 25.94 0.92 -11.08
N SER A 2 24.92 0.06 -11.06
CA SER A 2 23.94 0.01 -12.15
C SER A 2 23.04 1.26 -12.13
N LYS A 3 22.53 1.71 -13.28
CA LYS A 3 21.61 2.87 -13.36
C LYS A 3 20.38 2.69 -12.45
N LEU A 4 19.89 1.45 -12.32
CA LEU A 4 18.80 1.10 -11.42
C LEU A 4 19.15 1.39 -9.95
N GLN A 5 20.33 0.99 -9.50
CA GLN A 5 20.78 1.26 -8.13
C GLN A 5 20.93 2.76 -7.85
N GLN A 6 21.33 3.55 -8.85
CA GLN A 6 21.43 4.99 -8.67
C GLN A 6 20.05 5.62 -8.44
N VAL A 7 19.07 5.30 -9.29
CA VAL A 7 17.69 5.79 -9.17
C VAL A 7 17.03 5.35 -7.86
N LEU A 8 17.30 4.13 -7.41
CA LEU A 8 16.75 3.61 -6.15
C LEU A 8 17.34 4.29 -4.90
N ASN A 9 18.56 4.81 -4.98
CA ASN A 9 19.26 5.43 -3.84
C ASN A 9 19.15 6.95 -3.78
N GLU A 10 18.56 7.59 -4.78
CA GLU A 10 18.37 9.03 -4.80
C GLU A 10 17.44 9.48 -3.65
N PRO A 11 17.85 10.44 -2.80
CA PRO A 11 17.00 10.97 -1.73
C PRO A 11 15.72 11.59 -2.29
N GLY A 12 14.63 11.47 -1.54
CA GLY A 12 13.39 12.17 -1.85
C GLY A 12 13.42 13.62 -1.33
N SER A 13 12.71 14.51 -2.02
CA SER A 13 12.60 15.93 -1.68
C SER A 13 11.31 16.32 -0.96
N THR A 14 10.39 15.37 -0.76
CA THR A 14 9.07 15.62 -0.17
C THR A 14 9.11 15.46 1.35
N PRO A 15 8.46 16.35 2.13
CA PRO A 15 8.38 16.18 3.58
C PRO A 15 7.82 14.80 3.97
N LEU A 16 8.46 14.13 4.92
CA LEU A 16 8.08 12.77 5.31
C LEU A 16 6.61 12.66 5.73
N TRP A 17 6.09 13.67 6.43
CA TRP A 17 4.69 13.67 6.90
C TRP A 17 3.68 13.65 5.73
N VAL A 18 3.99 14.28 4.59
CA VAL A 18 3.14 14.25 3.39
C VAL A 18 3.12 12.85 2.81
N VAL A 19 4.30 12.25 2.63
CA VAL A 19 4.43 10.92 2.04
C VAL A 19 3.78 9.87 2.95
N PHE A 20 4.02 9.94 4.25
CA PHE A 20 3.50 8.98 5.21
C PHE A 20 1.98 9.13 5.39
N TRP A 21 1.49 10.33 5.73
CA TRP A 21 0.07 10.51 6.06
C TRP A 21 -0.82 10.62 4.83
N LEU A 22 -0.44 11.39 3.81
CA LEU A 22 -1.32 11.58 2.66
C LEU A 22 -1.25 10.40 1.71
N TYR A 23 -0.06 10.02 1.24
CA TYR A 23 0.07 8.89 0.31
C TYR A 23 -0.12 7.56 1.06
N GLY A 24 0.64 7.36 2.14
CA GLY A 24 0.63 6.10 2.87
C GLY A 24 -0.67 5.79 3.60
N VAL A 25 -1.28 6.76 4.27
CA VAL A 25 -2.50 6.53 5.05
C VAL A 25 -3.75 6.90 4.26
N VAL A 26 -3.95 8.19 3.94
CA VAL A 26 -5.23 8.68 3.38
C VAL A 26 -5.55 8.03 2.03
N VAL A 27 -4.64 8.12 1.06
CA VAL A 27 -4.87 7.58 -0.28
C VAL A 27 -4.99 6.04 -0.24
N SER A 28 -4.14 5.35 0.53
CA SER A 28 -4.27 3.89 0.70
C SER A 28 -5.64 3.48 1.23
N HIS A 29 -6.18 4.18 2.23
CA HIS A 29 -7.50 3.87 2.79
C HIS A 29 -8.63 4.16 1.81
N VAL A 30 -8.54 5.24 1.04
CA VAL A 30 -9.52 5.54 -0.01
C VAL A 30 -9.50 4.46 -1.08
N LEU A 31 -8.32 4.11 -1.59
CA LEU A 31 -8.17 3.06 -2.61
C LEU A 31 -8.70 1.71 -2.09
N PHE A 32 -8.31 1.33 -0.87
CA PHE A 32 -8.74 0.07 -0.28
C PHE A 32 -10.25 0.05 -0.01
N GLY A 33 -10.82 1.16 0.49
CA GLY A 33 -12.26 1.29 0.69
C GLY A 33 -13.05 1.16 -0.61
N LEU A 34 -12.57 1.75 -1.71
CA LEU A 34 -13.18 1.58 -3.03
C LEU A 34 -13.11 0.13 -3.52
N ILE A 35 -12.02 -0.59 -3.25
CA ILE A 35 -11.89 -2.01 -3.56
C ILE A 35 -12.93 -2.83 -2.77
N LEU A 36 -13.13 -2.53 -1.48
CA LEU A 36 -14.13 -3.22 -0.67
C LEU A 36 -15.55 -3.00 -1.19
N VAL A 37 -15.90 -1.77 -1.58
CA VAL A 37 -17.19 -1.46 -2.21
C VAL A 37 -17.36 -2.20 -3.54
N ALA A 38 -16.27 -2.40 -4.28
CA ALA A 38 -16.31 -3.07 -5.56
C ALA A 38 -16.50 -4.59 -5.46
N PHE A 39 -16.29 -5.20 -4.27
CA PHE A 39 -16.17 -6.65 -4.07
C PHE A 39 -17.29 -7.46 -4.74
N ASN A 40 -18.57 -7.12 -4.50
CA ASN A 40 -19.71 -7.83 -5.08
C ASN A 40 -20.26 -7.20 -6.37
N THR A 41 -19.64 -6.13 -6.87
CA THR A 41 -20.16 -5.36 -8.02
C THR A 41 -19.38 -5.60 -9.31
N VAL A 42 -18.13 -6.06 -9.21
CA VAL A 42 -17.24 -6.28 -10.35
C VAL A 42 -16.93 -7.76 -10.55
N ASP A 43 -16.55 -8.13 -11.77
CA ASP A 43 -16.04 -9.46 -12.07
C ASP A 43 -14.66 -9.69 -11.45
N THR A 44 -14.28 -10.97 -11.35
CA THR A 44 -13.04 -11.40 -10.69
C THR A 44 -11.78 -10.89 -11.38
N ALA A 45 -11.78 -10.74 -12.71
CA ALA A 45 -10.60 -10.25 -13.43
C ALA A 45 -10.36 -8.77 -13.11
N LEU A 46 -11.40 -7.95 -13.15
CA LEU A 46 -11.31 -6.54 -12.76
C LEU A 46 -10.94 -6.39 -11.29
N PHE A 47 -11.55 -7.17 -10.39
CA PHE A 47 -11.22 -7.15 -8.97
C PHE A 47 -9.74 -7.50 -8.71
N GLY A 48 -9.23 -8.54 -9.38
CA GLY A 48 -7.82 -8.92 -9.33
C GLY A 48 -6.88 -7.81 -9.82
N LEU A 49 -7.24 -7.09 -10.89
CA LEU A 49 -6.47 -5.93 -11.37
C LEU A 49 -6.47 -4.77 -10.37
N MET A 50 -7.59 -4.51 -9.69
CA MET A 50 -7.67 -3.48 -8.65
C MET A 50 -6.76 -3.81 -7.47
N LEU A 51 -6.77 -5.06 -7.01
CA LEU A 51 -5.89 -5.54 -5.93
C LEU A 51 -4.41 -5.49 -6.35
N LEU A 52 -4.08 -5.91 -7.56
CA LEU A 52 -2.71 -5.83 -8.08
C LEU A 52 -2.22 -4.38 -8.15
N SER A 53 -3.09 -3.46 -8.59
CA SER A 53 -2.80 -2.03 -8.63
C SER A 53 -2.57 -1.46 -7.23
N PHE A 54 -3.34 -1.90 -6.25
CA PHE A 54 -3.18 -1.51 -4.85
C PHE A 54 -1.87 -2.03 -4.23
N VAL A 55 -1.47 -3.26 -4.55
CA VAL A 55 -0.16 -3.81 -4.15
C VAL A 55 0.99 -3.01 -4.79
N ALA A 56 0.88 -2.69 -6.08
CA ALA A 56 1.87 -1.87 -6.77
C ALA A 56 1.97 -0.46 -6.17
N TYR A 57 0.83 0.16 -5.83
CA TYR A 57 0.77 1.43 -5.12
C TYR A 57 1.45 1.35 -3.74
N THR A 58 1.20 0.28 -3.00
CA THR A 58 1.80 0.04 -1.69
C THR A 58 3.33 -0.07 -1.77
N ALA A 59 3.85 -0.76 -2.79
CA ALA A 59 5.29 -0.83 -3.05
C ALA A 59 5.88 0.54 -3.40
N PHE A 60 5.16 1.36 -4.17
CA PHE A 60 5.54 2.74 -4.44
C PHE A 60 5.61 3.58 -3.16
N VAL A 61 4.60 3.50 -2.28
CA VAL A 61 4.59 4.20 -1.00
C VAL A 61 5.76 3.76 -0.13
N LEU A 62 6.03 2.46 -0.02
CA LEU A 62 7.16 1.93 0.74
C LEU A 62 8.48 2.55 0.28
N ASN A 63 8.72 2.57 -1.03
CA ASN A 63 9.90 3.21 -1.59
C ASN A 63 9.94 4.73 -1.32
N ALA A 64 8.80 5.41 -1.48
CA ALA A 64 8.69 6.84 -1.23
C ALA A 64 8.99 7.19 0.24
N VAL A 65 8.46 6.42 1.19
CA VAL A 65 8.77 6.59 2.63
C VAL A 65 10.25 6.36 2.87
N TRP A 66 10.84 5.33 2.26
CA TRP A 66 12.26 5.03 2.45
C TRP A 66 13.17 6.17 1.99
N ARG A 67 12.88 6.75 0.82
CA ARG A 67 13.62 7.86 0.20
C ARG A 67 13.45 9.18 0.95
N ASN A 68 12.29 9.41 1.57
CA ASN A 68 11.98 10.64 2.30
C ASN A 68 12.15 10.53 3.83
N ALA A 69 12.61 9.40 4.35
CA ALA A 69 12.71 9.17 5.80
C ALA A 69 13.66 10.13 6.54
N GLN A 70 14.60 10.76 5.81
CA GLN A 70 15.49 11.79 6.37
C GLN A 70 14.92 13.21 6.23
N ASN A 71 13.82 13.40 5.49
CA ASN A 71 13.17 14.70 5.31
C ASN A 71 12.17 14.97 6.44
N VAL A 72 12.70 14.99 7.66
CA VAL A 72 11.96 15.18 8.92
C VAL A 72 12.89 15.83 9.95
N GLY A 73 12.35 16.65 10.84
CA GLY A 73 13.16 17.36 11.84
C GLY A 73 13.83 16.45 12.88
N GLU A 74 13.22 15.29 13.19
CA GLU A 74 13.73 14.33 14.17
C GLU A 74 13.88 12.94 13.53
N GLN A 75 15.10 12.38 13.56
CA GLN A 75 15.43 11.16 12.82
C GLN A 75 14.66 9.93 13.33
N MET A 76 14.29 9.94 14.61
CA MET A 76 13.45 8.90 15.22
C MET A 76 12.14 8.70 14.44
N TYR A 77 11.49 9.78 14.00
CA TYR A 77 10.23 9.68 13.24
C TYR A 77 10.44 9.04 11.86
N GLY A 78 11.60 9.26 11.24
CA GLY A 78 11.99 8.59 10.00
C GLY A 78 12.05 7.06 10.14
N GLN A 79 12.63 6.59 11.23
CA GLN A 79 12.73 5.14 11.51
C GLN A 79 11.36 4.54 11.83
N ILE A 80 10.56 5.22 12.65
CA ILE A 80 9.19 4.79 12.98
C ILE A 80 8.36 4.68 11.69
N ALA A 81 8.39 5.69 10.82
CA ALA A 81 7.64 5.69 9.57
C ALA A 81 8.03 4.51 8.67
N ARG A 82 9.32 4.16 8.58
CA ARG A 82 9.79 2.99 7.82
C ARG A 82 9.23 1.68 8.38
N TYR A 83 9.32 1.45 9.69
CA TYR A 83 8.82 0.21 10.29
C TYR A 83 7.30 0.09 10.16
N LEU A 84 6.56 1.17 10.40
CA LEU A 84 5.11 1.19 10.22
C LEU A 84 4.72 0.90 8.76
N THR A 85 5.44 1.48 7.80
CA THR A 85 5.15 1.27 6.38
C THR A 85 5.47 -0.15 5.94
N VAL A 86 6.53 -0.78 6.45
CA VAL A 86 6.83 -2.20 6.20
C VAL A 86 5.72 -3.09 6.77
N ALA A 87 5.36 -2.90 8.04
CA ALA A 87 4.30 -3.69 8.68
C ALA A 87 2.96 -3.57 7.94
N TRP A 88 2.59 -2.34 7.56
CA TRP A 88 1.42 -2.05 6.74
C TRP A 88 1.49 -2.74 5.37
N SER A 89 2.64 -2.69 4.69
CA SER A 89 2.77 -3.29 3.36
C SER A 89 2.59 -4.81 3.35
N ILE A 90 3.11 -5.49 4.37
CA ILE A 90 2.92 -6.93 4.56
C ILE A 90 1.44 -7.22 4.80
N ASN A 91 0.79 -6.45 5.67
CA ASN A 91 -0.64 -6.59 5.93
C ASN A 91 -1.48 -6.37 4.65
N ALA A 92 -1.22 -5.31 3.89
CA ALA A 92 -1.93 -4.99 2.66
C ALA A 92 -1.83 -6.11 1.62
N VAL A 93 -0.65 -6.72 1.46
CA VAL A 93 -0.44 -7.85 0.55
C VAL A 93 -1.23 -9.08 1.01
N LEU A 94 -1.16 -9.42 2.30
CA LEU A 94 -1.88 -10.57 2.86
C LEU A 94 -3.40 -10.40 2.72
N VAL A 95 -3.93 -9.25 3.10
CA VAL A 95 -5.36 -8.94 3.00
C VAL A 95 -5.82 -8.98 1.55
N SER A 96 -5.04 -8.40 0.62
CA SER A 96 -5.34 -8.48 -0.82
C SER A 96 -5.40 -9.92 -1.32
N GLY A 97 -4.45 -10.76 -0.89
CA GLY A 97 -4.45 -12.19 -1.22
C GLY A 97 -5.70 -12.91 -0.72
N PHE A 98 -6.07 -12.70 0.55
CA PHE A 98 -7.29 -13.32 1.12
C PHE A 98 -8.58 -12.83 0.45
N LEU A 99 -8.67 -11.53 0.13
CA LEU A 99 -9.81 -10.98 -0.60
C LEU A 99 -9.93 -11.60 -1.99
N PHE A 100 -8.83 -11.77 -2.71
CA PHE A 100 -8.84 -12.41 -4.03
C PHE A 100 -9.26 -13.87 -3.96
N LEU A 101 -8.72 -14.64 -3.00
CA LEU A 101 -9.13 -16.03 -2.77
C LEU A 101 -10.62 -16.16 -2.41
N SER A 102 -11.13 -15.22 -1.62
CA SER A 102 -12.55 -15.15 -1.30
C SER A 102 -13.41 -14.84 -2.52
N HIS A 103 -12.98 -13.91 -3.39
CA HIS A 103 -13.67 -13.59 -4.64
C HIS A 103 -13.71 -14.79 -5.61
N LEU A 104 -12.69 -15.65 -5.55
CA LEU A 104 -12.63 -16.93 -6.25
C LEU A 104 -13.48 -18.05 -5.61
N ASN A 105 -14.18 -17.78 -4.51
CA ASN A 105 -14.90 -18.76 -3.68
C ASN A 105 -14.00 -19.88 -3.12
N ALA A 106 -12.69 -19.64 -3.01
CA ALA A 106 -11.73 -20.61 -2.49
C ALA A 106 -11.65 -20.60 -0.95
N VAL A 107 -12.16 -19.54 -0.30
CA VAL A 107 -12.21 -19.35 1.16
C VAL A 107 -13.52 -18.66 1.52
N VAL A 108 -14.03 -18.91 2.73
CA VAL A 108 -15.21 -18.22 3.29
C VAL A 108 -15.00 -16.71 3.26
N THR A 109 -16.02 -15.98 2.80
CA THR A 109 -15.97 -14.53 2.70
C THR A 109 -15.75 -13.89 4.08
N PRO A 110 -14.64 -13.15 4.28
CA PRO A 110 -14.36 -12.49 5.55
C PRO A 110 -15.15 -11.18 5.71
N LEU A 111 -15.81 -10.72 4.64
CA LEU A 111 -16.58 -9.47 4.64
C LEU A 111 -18.00 -9.70 5.18
N PRO A 112 -18.53 -8.78 6.01
CA PRO A 112 -19.92 -8.81 6.42
C PRO A 112 -20.86 -8.57 5.23
N SER A 113 -22.12 -9.00 5.35
CA SER A 113 -23.15 -8.99 4.27
C SER A 113 -23.56 -7.60 3.76
N ILE A 114 -22.90 -6.54 4.22
CA ILE A 114 -23.14 -5.15 3.82
C ILE A 114 -22.20 -4.68 2.70
N PHE A 115 -21.26 -5.53 2.29
CA PHE A 115 -20.40 -5.37 1.12
C PHE A 115 -20.81 -6.37 0.06
#